data_AF-A0A7D5TCF8-F1
#
_entry.id   AF-A0A7D5TCF8-F1
#
_cell.length_a   1.000
_cell.length_b   1.000
_cell.length_c   1.000
_cell.angle_alpha   90.00
_cell.angle_beta   90.00
_cell.angle_gamma   90.00
#
_symmetry.space_group_name_H-M   'P 1'
#
loop_
_entity.id
_entity.type
_entity.pdbx_description
1 polymer ?
#
loop_
_entity_poly.entity_id
_entity_poly.type
_entity_poly.pdbx_seq_one_letter_code
_entity_poly.pdbx_strand_id
1 'polypeptide(L)'
;MDSGRAKRLVAGTFALGVVTLWAAVAGVVPPSAGLATVVWFATALVVAAGPVARTPRRLALGGAVGLAALVVAVAVEPLSGVPLPDIGVLGPYTYLATEVAFGSLALALLVRAGRAALRRAAVTVAAIYPLAYVWDWYTLAVGVFEIALRTGVEFVGIPVEEHVFMVVVPALVLGVHETLHARPGRERGADARGQNRGGD
;
A
#
# COMPACT_ATOMS: atom_id res chain seq x y z
N MET A 1 3.63 -6.78 -28.92
CA MET A 1 3.99 -7.44 -27.65
C MET A 1 2.74 -8.13 -27.11
N ASP A 2 2.84 -9.39 -26.71
CA ASP A 2 1.71 -10.16 -26.16
C ASP A 2 1.46 -9.82 -24.68
N SER A 3 0.27 -10.17 -24.18
CA SER A 3 -0.14 -9.89 -22.80
C SER A 3 0.70 -10.65 -21.77
N GLY A 4 1.20 -11.84 -22.11
CA GLY A 4 2.04 -12.66 -21.22
C GLY A 4 3.43 -12.07 -20.99
N ARG A 5 4.08 -11.53 -22.03
CA ARG A 5 5.34 -10.78 -21.91
C ARG A 5 5.13 -9.46 -21.18
N ALA A 6 4.03 -8.75 -21.45
CA ALA A 6 3.71 -7.51 -20.74
C ALA A 6 3.58 -7.74 -19.22
N LYS A 7 2.90 -8.81 -18.78
CA LYS A 7 2.79 -9.19 -17.37
C LYS A 7 4.14 -9.51 -16.74
N ARG A 8 5.00 -10.28 -17.43
CA ARG A 8 6.36 -10.59 -16.95
C ARG A 8 7.22 -9.35 -16.80
N LEU A 9 7.12 -8.41 -17.74
CA LEU A 9 7.86 -7.15 -17.66
C LEU A 9 7.36 -6.27 -16.51
N VAL A 10 6.04 -6.18 -16.29
CA VAL A 10 5.49 -5.49 -15.11
C VAL A 10 6.01 -6.10 -13.81
N ALA A 11 5.98 -7.43 -13.69
CA ALA A 11 6.50 -8.12 -12.51
C ALA A 11 8.00 -7.87 -12.32
N GLY A 12 8.79 -7.88 -13.41
CA GLY A 12 10.21 -7.55 -13.37
C GLY A 12 10.48 -6.11 -12.94
N THR A 13 9.72 -5.13 -13.47
CA THR A 13 9.82 -3.73 -13.05
C THR A 13 9.43 -3.54 -11.59
N PHE A 14 8.39 -4.24 -11.12
CA PHE A 14 8.00 -4.22 -9.72
C PHE A 14 9.10 -4.82 -8.81
N ALA A 15 9.65 -5.97 -9.20
CA ALA A 15 10.76 -6.61 -8.47
C ALA A 15 12.00 -5.71 -8.43
N LEU A 16 12.30 -5.00 -9.52
CA LEU A 16 13.38 -4.01 -9.54
C LEU A 16 13.12 -2.86 -8.54
N GLY A 17 11.88 -2.41 -8.40
CA GLY A 17 11.48 -1.48 -7.35
C GLY A 17 11.78 -2.00 -5.95
N VAL A 18 11.39 -3.25 -5.65
CA VAL A 18 11.67 -3.90 -4.36
C VAL A 18 13.18 -4.01 -4.09
N VAL A 19 13.96 -4.48 -5.08
CA VAL A 19 15.42 -4.61 -4.93
C VAL A 19 16.08 -3.25 -4.72
N THR A 20 15.66 -2.21 -5.46
CA THR A 20 16.17 -0.85 -5.29
C THR A 20 15.86 -0.31 -3.90
N LEU A 21 14.64 -0.54 -3.41
CA LEU A 21 14.23 -0.16 -2.06
C LEU A 21 15.09 -0.84 -1.00
N TRP A 22 15.27 -2.16 -1.10
CA TRP A 22 16.08 -2.91 -0.15
C TRP A 22 17.55 -2.50 -0.18
N ALA A 23 18.10 -2.23 -1.36
CA ALA A 23 19.45 -1.71 -1.50
C ALA A 23 19.60 -0.35 -0.79
N ALA A 24 18.61 0.55 -0.91
CA ALA A 24 18.62 1.85 -0.24
C ALA A 24 18.52 1.70 1.29
N VAL A 25 17.62 0.83 1.77
CA VAL A 25 17.43 0.55 3.20
C VAL A 25 18.67 -0.12 3.81
N ALA A 26 19.32 -1.01 3.08
CA ALA A 26 20.55 -1.69 3.50
C ALA A 26 21.81 -0.80 3.40
N GLY A 27 21.68 0.45 2.91
CA GLY A 27 22.80 1.36 2.72
C GLY A 27 23.74 1.01 1.57
N VAL A 28 23.34 0.09 0.68
CA VAL A 28 24.11 -0.28 -0.53
C VAL A 28 24.09 0.86 -1.55
N VAL A 29 22.97 1.61 -1.60
CA VAL A 29 22.84 2.84 -2.39
C VAL A 29 22.34 3.97 -1.49
N PRO A 30 22.53 5.25 -1.87
CA PRO A 30 22.09 6.38 -1.06
C PRO A 30 20.56 6.39 -0.83
N PRO A 31 20.07 6.98 0.28
CA PRO A 31 18.63 7.05 0.56
C PRO A 31 17.81 7.73 -0.54
N SER A 32 18.41 8.68 -1.25
CA SER A 32 17.80 9.36 -2.40
C SER A 32 17.46 8.42 -3.57
N ALA A 33 18.05 7.22 -3.63
CA ALA A 33 17.65 6.15 -4.56
C ALA A 33 16.21 5.66 -4.32
N GLY A 34 15.60 6.02 -3.19
CA GLY A 34 14.15 5.87 -2.96
C GLY A 34 13.29 6.53 -4.06
N LEU A 35 13.77 7.59 -4.71
CA LEU A 35 13.06 8.20 -5.85
C LEU A 35 12.97 7.23 -7.04
N ALA A 36 14.03 6.49 -7.33
CA ALA A 36 14.02 5.48 -8.39
C ALA A 36 13.02 4.36 -8.06
N THR A 37 12.93 3.95 -6.79
CA THR A 37 11.92 2.99 -6.31
C THR A 37 10.50 3.46 -6.63
N VAL A 38 10.16 4.72 -6.35
CA VAL A 38 8.84 5.30 -6.65
C VAL A 38 8.58 5.25 -8.16
N VAL A 39 9.56 5.60 -8.99
CA VAL A 39 9.45 5.53 -10.45
C VAL A 39 9.22 4.09 -10.93
N TRP A 40 9.90 3.10 -10.35
CA TRP A 40 9.71 1.69 -10.68
C TRP A 40 8.28 1.21 -10.39
N PHE A 41 7.77 1.49 -9.18
CA PHE A 41 6.41 1.10 -8.82
C PHE A 41 5.35 1.85 -9.64
N ALA A 42 5.52 3.15 -9.85
CA ALA A 42 4.62 3.94 -10.68
C ALA A 42 4.59 3.43 -12.13
N THR A 43 5.75 3.08 -12.69
CA THR A 43 5.85 2.50 -14.04
C THR A 43 5.12 1.16 -14.10
N ALA A 44 5.37 0.26 -13.15
CA ALA A 44 4.70 -1.03 -13.07
C ALA A 44 3.17 -0.85 -12.99
N LEU A 45 2.68 0.07 -12.17
CA LEU A 45 1.26 0.37 -12.00
C LEU A 45 0.63 0.96 -13.27
N VAL A 46 1.25 1.98 -13.87
CA VAL A 46 0.75 2.65 -15.09
C VAL A 46 0.75 1.70 -16.29
N VAL A 47 1.70 0.77 -16.35
CA VAL A 47 1.70 -0.29 -17.36
C VAL A 47 0.60 -1.30 -17.09
N ALA A 48 0.45 -1.76 -15.83
CA ALA A 48 -0.57 -2.74 -15.45
C ALA A 48 -2.00 -2.24 -15.68
N ALA A 49 -2.27 -0.96 -15.42
CA ALA A 49 -3.57 -0.33 -15.62
C ALA A 49 -3.82 0.13 -17.07
N GLY A 50 -2.84 -0.03 -17.96
CA GLY A 50 -2.81 0.57 -19.30
C GLY A 50 -3.17 -0.35 -20.45
N PRO A 51 -3.54 0.20 -21.63
CA PRO A 51 -3.64 -0.59 -22.85
C PRO A 51 -2.28 -1.18 -23.27
N VAL A 52 -2.26 -2.47 -23.62
CA VAL A 52 -1.03 -3.22 -23.97
C VAL A 52 -0.25 -2.59 -25.14
N ALA A 53 -0.96 -1.91 -26.06
CA ALA A 53 -0.34 -1.21 -27.19
C ALA A 53 0.66 -0.12 -26.77
N ARG A 54 0.47 0.51 -25.60
CA ARG A 54 1.36 1.56 -25.10
C ARG A 54 2.45 1.04 -24.16
N THR A 55 2.44 -0.25 -23.83
CA THR A 55 3.37 -0.82 -22.85
C THR A 55 4.84 -0.66 -23.24
N PRO A 56 5.29 -0.91 -24.49
CA PRO A 56 6.70 -0.76 -24.85
C PRO A 56 7.20 0.67 -24.60
N ARG A 57 6.43 1.68 -25.02
CA ARG A 57 6.75 3.09 -24.79
C ARG A 57 6.78 3.45 -23.30
N ARG A 58 5.80 2.99 -22.52
CA ARG A 58 5.70 3.29 -21.08
C ARG A 58 6.83 2.64 -20.28
N LEU A 59 7.19 1.40 -20.60
CA LEU A 59 8.34 0.71 -19.99
C LEU A 59 9.66 1.37 -20.40
N ALA A 60 9.82 1.78 -21.66
CA ALA A 60 11.05 2.46 -22.09
C ALA A 60 11.21 3.82 -21.38
N LEU A 61 10.15 4.63 -21.32
CA LEU A 61 10.17 5.92 -20.63
C LEU A 61 10.38 5.76 -19.12
N GLY A 62 9.59 4.90 -18.46
CA GLY A 62 9.74 4.63 -17.04
C GLY A 62 11.09 3.99 -16.69
N GLY A 63 11.56 3.09 -17.56
CA GLY A 63 12.92 2.53 -17.62
C GLY A 63 14.00 3.61 -17.57
N ALA A 64 13.97 4.49 -18.56
CA ALA A 64 14.94 5.57 -18.68
C ALA A 64 14.89 6.53 -17.48
N VAL A 65 13.69 6.92 -17.04
CA VAL A 65 13.53 7.82 -15.89
C VAL A 65 13.99 7.17 -14.59
N GLY A 66 13.67 5.90 -14.35
CA GLY A 66 14.07 5.19 -13.14
C GLY A 66 15.58 4.95 -13.08
N LEU A 67 16.19 4.60 -14.22
CA LEU A 67 17.65 4.49 -14.34
C LEU A 67 18.33 5.85 -14.15
N ALA A 68 17.81 6.90 -14.80
CA ALA A 68 18.34 8.25 -14.64
C ALA A 68 18.26 8.70 -13.18
N ALA A 69 17.12 8.47 -12.51
CA ALA A 69 16.96 8.77 -11.09
C ALA A 69 17.95 8.00 -10.21
N LEU A 70 18.19 6.71 -10.50
CA LEU A 70 19.15 5.90 -9.76
C LEU A 70 20.60 6.36 -9.99
N VAL A 71 20.98 6.61 -11.25
CA VAL A 71 22.31 7.12 -11.60
C VAL A 71 22.55 8.48 -10.96
N VAL A 72 21.57 9.38 -11.04
CA VAL A 72 21.64 10.69 -10.40
C VAL A 72 21.77 10.55 -8.88
N ALA A 73 20.97 9.69 -8.24
CA ALA A 73 21.06 9.46 -6.80
C ALA A 73 22.44 8.94 -6.35
N VAL A 74 23.09 8.09 -7.16
CA VAL A 74 24.38 7.47 -6.84
C VAL A 74 25.58 8.35 -7.24
N ALA A 75 25.51 9.03 -8.38
CA ALA A 75 26.66 9.70 -8.98
C ALA A 75 26.71 11.22 -8.74
N VAL A 76 25.62 11.82 -8.25
CA VAL A 76 25.53 13.27 -8.01
C VAL A 76 25.64 13.54 -6.51
N GLU A 77 26.79 14.07 -6.07
CA GLU A 77 27.12 14.38 -4.67
C GLU A 77 26.04 15.13 -3.88
N PRO A 78 25.35 16.16 -4.43
CA PRO A 78 24.32 16.84 -3.65
C PRO A 78 23.10 15.97 -3.33
N LEU A 79 22.94 14.77 -3.92
CA LEU A 79 21.84 13.85 -3.64
C LEU A 79 22.26 12.60 -2.87
N SER A 80 23.55 12.24 -2.86
CA SER A 80 24.05 11.15 -2.02
C SER A 80 24.03 11.51 -0.53
N GLY A 81 24.10 12.81 -0.21
CA GLY A 81 24.05 13.34 1.16
C GLY A 81 22.68 13.82 1.64
N VAL A 82 21.61 13.73 0.84
CA VAL A 82 20.27 14.20 1.27
C VAL A 82 19.65 13.21 2.26
N PRO A 83 19.38 13.63 3.50
CA PRO A 83 18.69 12.78 4.46
C PRO A 83 17.25 12.54 4.02
N LEU A 84 16.65 11.44 4.50
CA LEU A 84 15.22 11.22 4.31
C LEU A 84 14.42 12.35 4.98
N PRO A 85 13.28 12.76 4.41
CA PRO A 85 12.38 13.70 5.07
C PRO A 85 12.05 13.20 6.48
N ASP A 86 12.35 14.02 7.49
CA ASP A 86 11.99 13.70 8.85
C ASP A 86 10.48 13.83 9.02
N ILE A 87 9.82 12.68 9.20
CA ILE A 87 8.38 12.63 9.46
C ILE A 87 8.07 12.86 10.95
N GLY A 88 9.09 12.81 11.83
CA GLY A 88 9.01 13.04 13.27
C GLY A 88 8.75 14.49 13.66
N VAL A 89 8.56 15.40 12.70
CA VAL A 89 8.24 16.83 12.92
C VAL A 89 6.96 17.05 13.72
N LEU A 90 6.08 16.05 13.80
CA LEU A 90 4.85 16.09 14.61
C LEU A 90 5.07 15.58 16.04
N GLY A 91 6.29 15.18 16.39
CA GLY A 91 6.67 14.70 17.71
C GLY A 91 5.82 13.50 18.16
N PRO A 92 5.26 13.52 19.39
CA PRO A 92 4.36 12.49 19.93
C PRO A 92 3.13 12.17 19.07
N TYR A 93 2.74 13.05 18.14
CA TYR A 93 1.58 12.82 17.26
C TYR A 93 1.95 12.17 15.93
N THR A 94 3.25 11.97 15.66
CA THR A 94 3.71 11.42 14.39
C THR A 94 3.07 10.06 14.11
N TYR A 95 3.04 9.18 15.11
CA TYR A 95 2.49 7.85 14.91
C TYR A 95 1.00 7.91 14.58
N LEU A 96 0.20 8.57 15.43
CA LEU A 96 -1.23 8.77 15.19
C LEU A 96 -1.54 9.47 13.85
N ALA A 97 -0.73 10.46 13.44
CA ALA A 97 -0.91 11.15 12.17
C ALA A 97 -0.71 10.21 10.97
N THR A 98 0.29 9.33 11.03
CA THR A 98 0.50 8.32 9.98
C THR A 98 -0.65 7.31 9.93
N GLU A 99 -1.17 6.90 11.08
CA GLU A 99 -2.35 6.03 11.17
C GLU A 99 -3.60 6.67 10.57
N VAL A 100 -3.83 7.97 10.82
CA VAL A 100 -4.94 8.71 10.20
C VAL A 100 -4.76 8.76 8.69
N ALA A 101 -3.55 9.00 8.19
CA ALA A 101 -3.27 9.05 6.76
C ALA A 101 -3.54 7.69 6.08
N PHE A 102 -2.99 6.61 6.63
CA PHE A 102 -3.19 5.26 6.08
C PHE A 102 -4.60 4.73 6.32
N GLY A 103 -5.24 5.05 7.43
CA GLY A 103 -6.64 4.74 7.72
C GLY A 103 -7.59 5.43 6.75
N SER A 104 -7.32 6.69 6.42
CA SER A 104 -8.08 7.43 5.39
C SER A 104 -7.93 6.78 4.02
N LEU A 105 -6.72 6.36 3.65
CA LEU A 105 -6.49 5.63 2.41
C LEU A 105 -7.23 4.27 2.39
N ALA A 106 -7.14 3.50 3.48
CA ALA A 106 -7.83 2.23 3.63
C ALA A 106 -9.35 2.39 3.47
N LEU A 107 -9.92 3.39 4.16
CA LEU A 107 -11.34 3.72 4.07
C LEU A 107 -11.72 4.11 2.64
N ALA A 108 -10.94 4.97 1.97
CA ALA A 108 -11.20 5.38 0.60
C ALA A 108 -11.20 4.17 -0.37
N LEU A 109 -10.26 3.24 -0.20
CA LEU A 109 -10.21 2.00 -0.99
C LEU A 109 -11.44 1.11 -0.76
N LEU A 110 -11.83 0.91 0.51
CA LEU A 110 -12.99 0.08 0.87
C LEU A 110 -14.32 0.71 0.43
N VAL A 111 -14.48 2.02 0.60
CA VAL A 111 -15.65 2.77 0.11
C VAL A 111 -15.78 2.64 -1.40
N ARG A 112 -14.66 2.77 -2.13
CA ARG A 112 -14.62 2.58 -3.58
C ARG A 112 -14.96 1.14 -3.99
N ALA A 113 -14.52 0.15 -3.22
CA ALA A 113 -14.85 -1.26 -3.45
C ALA A 113 -16.32 -1.60 -3.11
N GLY A 114 -16.99 -0.76 -2.33
CA GLY A 114 -18.43 -0.80 -2.09
C GLY A 114 -18.83 -1.34 -0.71
N ARG A 115 -20.13 -1.24 -0.41
CA ARG A 115 -20.70 -1.57 0.93
C ARG A 115 -20.42 -3.00 1.38
N ALA A 116 -20.43 -3.96 0.46
CA ALA A 116 -20.15 -5.36 0.79
C ALA A 116 -18.69 -5.56 1.24
N ALA A 117 -17.74 -4.85 0.62
CA ALA A 117 -16.33 -4.88 0.99
C ALA A 117 -16.11 -4.26 2.38
N LEU A 118 -16.72 -3.09 2.65
CA LEU A 118 -16.70 -2.46 3.98
C LEU A 118 -17.19 -3.41 5.08
N ARG A 119 -18.33 -4.07 4.85
CA ARG A 119 -18.88 -5.02 5.85
C ARG A 119 -17.94 -6.19 6.09
N ARG A 120 -17.40 -6.80 5.04
CA ARG A 120 -16.44 -7.91 5.18
C ARG A 120 -15.20 -7.46 5.93
N ALA A 121 -14.64 -6.30 5.58
CA ALA A 121 -13.48 -5.74 6.25
C ALA A 121 -13.75 -5.50 7.73
N ALA A 122 -14.87 -4.87 8.08
CA ALA A 122 -15.25 -4.62 9.47
C ALA A 122 -15.40 -5.92 10.27
N VAL A 123 -16.05 -6.95 9.71
CA VAL A 123 -16.19 -8.26 10.36
C VAL A 123 -14.84 -8.94 10.54
N THR A 124 -13.99 -8.95 9.52
CA THR A 124 -12.65 -9.54 9.61
C THR A 124 -11.79 -8.84 10.64
N VAL A 125 -11.78 -7.49 10.64
CA VAL A 125 -11.06 -6.68 11.63
C VAL A 125 -11.57 -6.98 13.04
N ALA A 126 -12.88 -6.97 13.25
CA ALA A 126 -13.46 -7.27 14.56
C ALA A 126 -13.13 -8.70 15.05
N ALA A 127 -13.06 -9.68 14.14
CA ALA A 127 -12.73 -11.05 14.49
C ALA A 127 -11.25 -11.23 14.87
N ILE A 128 -10.33 -10.51 14.22
CA ILE A 128 -8.88 -10.60 14.51
C ILE A 128 -8.46 -9.70 15.66
N TYR A 129 -9.20 -8.64 15.95
CA TYR A 129 -8.86 -7.63 16.94
C TYR A 129 -8.51 -8.21 18.34
N PRO A 130 -9.29 -9.16 18.92
CA PRO A 130 -8.95 -9.70 20.24
C PRO A 130 -7.61 -10.45 20.25
N LEU A 131 -7.29 -11.15 19.15
CA LEU A 131 -6.03 -11.87 19.01
C LEU A 131 -4.86 -10.89 18.89
N ALA A 132 -5.00 -9.87 18.04
CA ALA A 132 -4.00 -8.81 17.89
C ALA A 132 -3.78 -8.06 19.21
N TYR A 133 -4.85 -7.75 19.94
CA TYR A 133 -4.78 -7.05 21.22
C TYR A 133 -3.99 -7.84 22.25
N VAL A 134 -4.26 -9.14 22.40
CA VAL A 134 -3.51 -9.99 23.35
C VAL A 134 -2.04 -10.08 22.96
N TRP A 135 -1.75 -10.17 21.65
CA TRP A 135 -0.39 -10.19 21.14
C TRP A 135 0.36 -8.89 21.44
N ASP A 136 -0.20 -7.73 21.10
CA ASP A 136 0.43 -6.42 21.28
C ASP A 136 0.59 -6.08 22.77
N TRP A 137 -0.44 -6.35 23.58
CA TRP A 137 -0.34 -6.21 25.03
C TRP A 137 0.80 -7.04 25.62
N TYR A 138 0.88 -8.33 25.24
CA TYR A 138 1.92 -9.21 25.75
C TYR A 138 3.31 -8.76 25.33
N THR A 139 3.49 -8.42 24.05
CA THR A 139 4.79 -8.01 23.49
C THR A 139 5.27 -6.68 24.04
N LEU A 140 4.38 -5.72 24.27
CA LEU A 140 4.70 -4.48 25.00
C LEU A 140 5.06 -4.77 26.46
N ALA A 141 4.29 -5.62 27.15
CA ALA A 141 4.52 -5.95 28.56
C ALA A 141 5.88 -6.64 28.79
N VAL A 142 6.35 -7.45 27.84
CA VAL A 142 7.66 -8.13 27.94
C VAL A 142 8.79 -7.35 27.24
N GLY A 143 8.51 -6.18 26.66
CA GLY A 143 9.52 -5.30 26.05
C GLY A 143 10.08 -5.81 24.72
N VAL A 144 9.30 -6.57 23.93
CA VAL A 144 9.71 -7.02 22.58
C VAL A 144 9.82 -5.83 21.62
N PHE A 145 9.01 -4.79 21.79
CA PHE A 145 9.14 -3.54 21.05
C PHE A 145 8.70 -2.32 21.89
N GLU A 146 9.08 -1.13 21.43
CA GLU A 146 8.70 0.16 22.01
C GLU A 146 8.16 1.10 20.93
N ILE A 147 7.34 2.07 21.33
CA ILE A 147 6.75 3.07 20.43
C ILE A 147 7.20 4.46 20.89
N ALA A 148 8.24 5.00 20.24
CA ALA A 148 8.92 6.21 20.70
C ALA A 148 8.14 7.53 20.44
N LEU A 149 7.36 7.60 19.36
CA LEU A 149 6.64 8.81 18.91
C LEU A 149 5.12 8.70 19.14
N ARG A 150 4.72 8.20 20.32
CA ARG A 150 3.33 8.07 20.75
C ARG A 150 2.88 9.25 21.61
N THR A 151 1.58 9.49 21.64
CA THR A 151 0.94 10.57 22.42
C THR A 151 1.04 10.36 23.93
N GLY A 152 1.30 9.11 24.36
CA GLY A 152 1.32 8.73 25.78
C GLY A 152 -0.07 8.46 26.36
N VAL A 153 -1.11 8.45 25.53
CA VAL A 153 -2.47 8.09 25.95
C VAL A 153 -2.62 6.57 25.90
N GLU A 154 -2.93 5.96 27.04
CA GLU A 154 -3.19 4.53 27.15
C GLU A 154 -4.68 4.24 27.28
N PHE A 155 -5.12 3.17 26.63
CA PHE A 155 -6.46 2.63 26.73
C PHE A 155 -6.35 1.13 26.99
N VAL A 156 -7.03 0.64 28.03
CA VAL A 156 -7.04 -0.80 28.39
C VAL A 156 -5.63 -1.42 28.43
N GLY A 157 -4.63 -0.67 28.92
CA GLY A 157 -3.28 -1.21 29.15
C GLY A 157 -2.35 -1.27 27.93
N ILE A 158 -2.73 -0.70 26.78
CA ILE A 158 -1.81 -0.41 25.66
C ILE A 158 -2.05 1.01 25.12
N PRO A 159 -1.11 1.59 24.34
CA PRO A 159 -1.32 2.91 23.73
C PRO A 159 -2.52 2.95 22.81
N VAL A 160 -3.20 4.11 22.73
CA VAL A 160 -4.36 4.30 21.85
C VAL A 160 -4.02 4.06 20.38
N GLU A 161 -2.80 4.41 19.98
CA GLU A 161 -2.29 4.18 18.64
C GLU A 161 -2.31 2.70 18.28
N GLU A 162 -1.90 1.79 19.19
CA GLU A 162 -1.96 0.35 18.91
C GLU A 162 -3.39 -0.13 18.61
N HIS A 163 -4.39 0.42 19.30
CA HIS A 163 -5.79 0.13 18.98
C HIS A 163 -6.19 0.60 17.58
N VAL A 164 -5.68 1.75 17.15
CA VAL A 164 -5.91 2.27 15.80
C VAL A 164 -5.14 1.44 14.78
N PHE A 165 -3.88 1.11 15.02
CA PHE A 165 -3.03 0.25 14.20
C PHE A 165 -3.70 -1.10 13.88
N MET A 166 -4.22 -1.76 14.92
CA MET A 166 -4.93 -3.04 14.80
C MET A 166 -6.17 -2.98 13.89
N VAL A 167 -6.72 -1.79 13.66
CA VAL A 167 -7.82 -1.56 12.72
C VAL A 167 -7.29 -1.14 11.35
N VAL A 168 -6.38 -0.17 11.31
CA VAL A 168 -5.90 0.47 10.09
C VAL A 168 -5.15 -0.51 9.19
N VAL A 169 -4.22 -1.30 9.72
CA VAL A 169 -3.39 -2.19 8.90
C VAL A 169 -4.23 -3.27 8.22
N PRO A 170 -5.08 -4.05 8.93
CA PRO A 170 -5.90 -5.04 8.27
C PRO A 170 -6.92 -4.39 7.32
N ALA A 171 -7.50 -3.24 7.67
CA ALA A 171 -8.39 -2.51 6.76
C ALA A 171 -7.70 -2.08 5.46
N LEU A 172 -6.45 -1.62 5.52
CA LEU A 172 -5.66 -1.25 4.35
C LEU A 172 -5.39 -2.45 3.46
N VAL A 173 -4.93 -3.57 4.05
CA VAL A 173 -4.69 -4.83 3.34
C VAL A 173 -5.97 -5.31 2.65
N LEU A 174 -7.10 -5.30 3.35
CA LEU A 174 -8.40 -5.69 2.80
C LEU A 174 -8.89 -4.70 1.73
N GLY A 175 -8.66 -3.39 1.91
CA GLY A 175 -9.01 -2.37 0.91
C GLY A 175 -8.25 -2.55 -0.40
N VAL A 176 -6.96 -2.87 -0.34
CA VAL A 176 -6.15 -3.23 -1.51
C VAL A 176 -6.63 -4.55 -2.11
N HIS A 177 -6.83 -5.58 -1.29
CA HIS A 177 -7.30 -6.89 -1.74
C HIS A 177 -8.62 -6.77 -2.51
N GLU A 178 -9.61 -6.10 -1.93
CA GLU A 178 -10.94 -5.89 -2.53
C GLU A 178 -10.85 -5.04 -3.80
N THR A 179 -9.97 -4.02 -3.84
CA THR A 179 -9.70 -3.24 -5.06
C THR A 179 -9.17 -4.13 -6.19
N LEU A 180 -8.24 -5.04 -5.89
CA LEU A 180 -7.61 -5.90 -6.90
C LEU A 180 -8.55 -7.00 -7.42
N HIS A 181 -9.52 -7.43 -6.60
CA HIS A 181 -10.40 -8.56 -6.90
C HIS A 181 -11.85 -8.17 -7.21
N ALA A 182 -12.19 -6.88 -7.18
CA ALA A 182 -13.50 -6.38 -7.55
C ALA A 182 -13.85 -6.81 -8.99
N ARG A 183 -14.87 -7.67 -9.13
CA ARG A 183 -15.38 -8.11 -10.43
C ARG A 183 -16.33 -7.05 -11.00
N PRO A 184 -16.10 -6.52 -12.20
CA PRO A 184 -17.09 -5.70 -12.89
C PRO A 184 -18.30 -6.56 -13.24
N GLY A 185 -19.48 -6.25 -12.68
CA GLY A 185 -20.75 -6.63 -13.31
C GLY A 185 -21.41 -7.95 -12.89
N ARG A 186 -21.71 -8.15 -11.59
CA ARG A 186 -22.71 -9.15 -11.16
C ARG A 186 -24.02 -8.59 -10.60
N GLU A 187 -24.30 -7.31 -10.82
CA GLU A 187 -25.57 -6.70 -10.37
C GLU A 187 -26.55 -6.38 -11.53
N ARG A 188 -26.16 -6.49 -12.81
CA ARG A 188 -27.09 -6.27 -13.94
C ARG A 188 -27.79 -7.52 -14.49
N GLY A 189 -27.50 -8.71 -13.96
CA GLY A 189 -27.98 -9.98 -14.51
C GLY A 189 -29.19 -10.61 -13.82
N ALA A 190 -29.67 -10.01 -12.72
CA ALA A 190 -30.81 -10.51 -11.96
C ALA A 190 -32.14 -9.87 -12.40
N ASP A 191 -32.12 -8.61 -12.87
CA ASP A 191 -33.33 -7.90 -13.31
C ASP A 191 -33.85 -8.38 -14.69
N ALA A 192 -32.95 -8.74 -15.60
CA ALA A 192 -33.33 -9.14 -16.96
C ALA A 192 -34.01 -10.53 -17.06
N ARG A 193 -34.00 -11.34 -15.99
CA ARG A 193 -34.64 -12.67 -15.97
C ARG A 193 -36.03 -12.70 -15.33
N GLY A 194 -36.46 -11.60 -14.71
CA GLY A 194 -37.81 -11.48 -14.13
C GLY A 194 -38.88 -11.01 -15.12
N GLN A 195 -38.50 -10.41 -16.25
CA GLN A 195 -39.43 -9.69 -17.12
C GLN A 195 -39.86 -10.46 -18.37
N ASN A 196 -39.35 -11.67 -18.61
CA ASN A 196 -39.61 -12.45 -19.83
C ASN A 196 -40.39 -13.76 -19.60
N ARG A 197 -41.25 -13.82 -18.58
CA ARG A 197 -42.09 -15.00 -18.25
C ARG A 197 -43.58 -14.64 -18.10
N GLY A 198 -44.12 -13.81 -18.98
CA GLY A 198 -45.54 -13.44 -18.95
C GLY A 198 -46.03 -12.94 -20.29
N GLY A 199 -46.16 -13.83 -21.26
CA GLY A 199 -46.70 -13.51 -22.57
C GLY A 199 -46.64 -14.68 -23.54
N ASP A 200 -47.38 -15.74 -23.22
CA ASP A 200 -47.93 -16.71 -24.18
C ASP A 200 -49.37 -16.99 -23.75
#